data_AF-A8DV88-F1
#
_entry.id   AF-A8DV88-F1
#
_cell.length_a   1.000
_cell.length_b   1.000
_cell.length_c   1.000
_cell.angle_alpha   90.00
_cell.angle_beta   90.00
_cell.angle_gamma   90.00
#
_symmetry.space_group_name_H-M   'P 1'
#
loop_
_entity.id
_entity.type
_entity.pdbx_description
1 polymer ?
#
loop_
_entity_poly.entity_id
_entity_poly.type
_entity_poly.pdbx_seq_one_letter_code
_entity_poly.pdbx_strand_id
1 'polypeptide(L)'
;MCCSADAGFCWLISNCFRRCAMEMSSSLTSTPAKAAVSMTSLTGSSLSTFGIPTNSRQSRRPYCCCSSRRESSSSSHSLVSIRSCVTCCILAFMSWTDRYYKKKEDVLEDKELQAFAKEISVDGNGKIRRFPTSVRSVMQLRSIISRFLWIVIGRHTAVNYPLTDYVSYVPNAPTKLYNDSRAPADRFSLLNLPLRTVSETQCAFTSSLGTFRYDRLLDYASFLEDRAARRVVYRNFCRLNELVEPLLIRINNRRLKDGHLAYPYFIPRWLPNGIQT
;
A
#
# COMPACT_ATOMS: atom_id res chain seq x y z
N MET A 1 -7.75 1.31 -31.40
CA MET A 1 -6.47 1.94 -31.03
C MET A 1 -6.61 2.60 -29.66
N CYS A 2 -6.51 1.83 -28.57
CA CYS A 2 -6.49 2.34 -27.18
C CYS A 2 -5.92 1.24 -26.27
N CYS A 3 -4.64 0.87 -26.47
CA CYS A 3 -3.87 0.00 -25.58
C CYS A 3 -2.40 0.18 -25.98
N SER A 4 -1.69 1.11 -25.35
CA SER A 4 -0.21 1.18 -25.41
C SER A 4 0.43 2.10 -24.37
N ALA A 5 -0.32 2.78 -23.50
CA ALA A 5 0.27 3.76 -22.56
C ALA A 5 0.50 3.23 -21.12
N ASP A 6 -0.15 2.14 -20.69
CA ASP A 6 -0.14 1.74 -19.27
C ASP A 6 0.96 0.73 -18.87
N ALA A 7 1.58 0.03 -19.83
CA ALA A 7 2.63 -0.94 -19.52
C ALA A 7 3.94 -0.30 -19.03
N GLY A 8 4.27 0.91 -19.52
CA GLY A 8 5.46 1.65 -19.10
C GLY A 8 5.39 2.13 -17.64
N PHE A 9 4.19 2.43 -17.15
CA PHE A 9 3.98 2.95 -15.79
C PHE A 9 4.13 1.87 -14.70
N CYS A 10 3.58 0.67 -14.95
CA CYS A 10 3.78 -0.48 -14.06
C CYS A 10 5.24 -0.96 -14.02
N TRP A 11 5.95 -0.92 -15.16
CA TRP A 11 7.37 -1.29 -15.23
C TRP A 11 8.26 -0.27 -14.49
N LEU A 12 8.00 1.03 -14.63
CA LEU A 12 8.72 2.08 -13.90
C LEU A 12 8.49 1.98 -12.39
N ILE A 13 7.27 1.74 -11.91
CA ILE A 13 6.98 1.66 -10.48
C ILE A 13 7.60 0.40 -9.84
N SER A 14 7.52 -0.75 -10.52
CA SER A 14 8.08 -2.01 -10.01
C SER A 14 9.61 -2.00 -9.98
N ASN A 15 10.28 -1.47 -11.02
CA ASN A 15 11.74 -1.33 -11.04
C ASN A 15 12.23 -0.19 -10.15
N CYS A 16 11.50 0.92 -10.02
CA CYS A 16 11.87 2.01 -9.13
C CYS A 16 11.79 1.60 -7.66
N PHE A 17 10.89 0.68 -7.26
CA PHE A 17 10.86 0.16 -5.90
C PHE A 17 12.01 -0.81 -5.62
N ARG A 18 12.39 -1.68 -6.56
CA ARG A 18 13.60 -2.53 -6.45
C ARG A 18 14.88 -1.72 -6.45
N ARG A 19 14.98 -0.69 -7.29
CA ARG A 19 16.14 0.22 -7.34
C ARG A 19 16.21 1.15 -6.14
N CYS A 20 15.15 1.85 -5.75
CA CYS A 20 15.17 2.70 -4.56
C CYS A 20 15.44 1.89 -3.28
N ALA A 21 14.90 0.67 -3.15
CA ALA A 21 15.19 -0.17 -1.97
C ALA A 21 16.64 -0.70 -1.93
N MET A 22 17.30 -0.91 -3.08
CA MET A 22 18.68 -1.40 -3.16
C MET A 22 19.74 -0.27 -3.32
N GLU A 23 19.39 0.87 -3.91
CA GLU A 23 20.27 2.02 -4.11
C GLU A 23 20.29 2.94 -2.88
N MET A 24 19.18 3.05 -2.12
CA MET A 24 19.20 3.75 -0.82
C MET A 24 20.04 3.03 0.24
N SER A 25 20.34 1.72 0.10
CA SER A 25 21.29 1.04 0.99
C SER A 25 22.75 1.26 0.57
N SER A 26 23.02 1.46 -0.72
CA SER A 26 24.38 1.64 -1.24
C SER A 26 24.86 3.10 -1.17
N SER A 27 23.99 4.09 -1.38
CA SER A 27 24.36 5.52 -1.35
C SER A 27 24.65 6.07 0.05
N LEU A 28 24.17 5.41 1.11
CA LEU A 28 24.40 5.82 2.50
C LEU A 28 25.64 5.18 3.16
N THR A 29 26.35 4.27 2.47
CA THR A 29 27.57 3.63 3.00
C THR A 29 28.88 4.32 2.57
N SER A 30 28.84 5.33 1.70
CA SER A 30 30.03 5.89 1.05
C SER A 30 30.42 7.33 1.46
N THR A 31 30.16 7.75 2.71
CA THR A 31 30.76 8.99 3.24
C THR A 31 31.78 8.67 4.35
N PRO A 32 33.10 8.91 4.14
CA PRO A 32 34.13 8.61 5.12
C PRO A 32 34.30 9.78 6.10
N ALA A 33 33.98 9.57 7.38
CA ALA A 33 34.37 10.49 8.44
C ALA A 33 35.87 10.29 8.77
N LYS A 34 36.72 11.09 8.13
CA LYS A 34 38.07 11.42 8.64
C LYS A 34 37.93 12.53 9.69
N ALA A 35 38.23 12.23 10.94
CA ALA A 35 38.96 13.12 11.85
C ALA A 35 39.41 12.32 13.07
N ALA A 36 40.72 12.12 13.16
CA ALA A 36 41.41 11.55 14.30
C ALA A 36 41.62 12.61 15.39
N VAL A 37 41.40 12.27 16.66
CA VAL A 37 42.19 12.77 17.80
C VAL A 37 42.37 11.60 18.78
N SER A 38 43.62 11.45 19.23
CA SER A 38 44.20 10.34 19.99
C SER A 38 43.98 10.47 21.51
N MET A 39 43.85 9.29 22.16
CA MET A 39 44.26 8.87 23.53
C MET A 39 44.15 9.88 24.70
N THR A 40 43.55 9.56 25.86
CA THR A 40 44.10 8.62 26.87
C THR A 40 43.10 8.30 28.01
N SER A 41 43.33 7.14 28.62
CA SER A 41 42.84 6.42 29.82
C SER A 41 42.22 7.10 31.06
N LEU A 42 41.49 6.25 31.83
CA LEU A 42 41.29 6.14 33.31
C LEU A 42 39.80 6.23 33.75
N THR A 43 39.13 5.09 33.97
CA THR A 43 38.87 4.40 35.28
C THR A 43 38.01 5.17 36.28
N GLY A 44 36.96 4.53 36.82
CA GLY A 44 36.49 4.79 38.19
C GLY A 44 34.99 5.09 38.41
N SER A 45 34.21 4.03 38.61
CA SER A 45 33.32 3.77 39.77
C SER A 45 32.46 4.89 40.41
N SER A 46 31.14 4.67 40.33
CA SER A 46 30.10 4.73 41.40
C SER A 46 30.17 5.75 42.55
N LEU A 47 29.05 6.45 42.80
CA LEU A 47 28.22 6.48 44.04
C LEU A 47 27.13 7.57 43.88
N SER A 48 25.84 7.23 44.02
CA SER A 48 24.95 7.59 45.16
C SER A 48 24.51 9.07 45.21
N THR A 49 23.32 9.55 45.60
CA THR A 49 21.93 9.09 45.82
C THR A 49 21.10 10.39 45.97
N PHE A 50 19.77 10.27 45.95
CA PHE A 50 18.75 11.14 46.59
C PHE A 50 18.20 12.39 45.86
N GLY A 51 16.87 12.40 45.73
CA GLY A 51 16.08 13.60 45.43
C GLY A 51 14.71 13.34 44.78
N ILE A 52 13.76 12.74 45.50
CA ILE A 52 12.29 12.76 45.22
C ILE A 52 11.80 14.12 45.75
N PRO A 53 10.89 14.91 45.10
CA PRO A 53 9.48 14.50 45.01
C PRO A 53 8.56 15.08 43.90
N THR A 54 7.36 14.48 43.89
CA THR A 54 6.05 15.01 43.45
C THR A 54 5.67 15.04 41.96
N ASN A 55 4.78 14.09 41.64
CA ASN A 55 3.44 14.26 41.06
C ASN A 55 3.25 14.81 39.63
N SER A 56 2.25 14.22 38.97
CA SER A 56 1.67 14.53 37.65
C SER A 56 2.48 14.10 36.41
N ARG A 57 2.01 13.04 35.76
CA ARG A 57 2.09 12.92 34.29
C ARG A 57 0.95 12.03 33.79
N GLN A 58 -0.13 12.71 33.39
CA GLN A 58 -1.08 12.19 32.41
C GLN A 58 -0.31 11.55 31.27
N SER A 59 -0.47 10.24 31.14
CA SER A 59 -0.09 9.45 29.97
C SER A 59 -0.76 10.04 28.73
N ARG A 60 -0.02 10.88 27.99
CA ARG A 60 -0.39 11.27 26.62
C ARG A 60 -0.22 10.05 25.73
N ARG A 61 -1.30 9.27 25.57
CA ARG A 61 -1.42 8.28 24.49
C ARG A 61 -1.39 9.03 23.15
N PRO A 62 -0.58 8.61 22.16
CA PRO A 62 -0.63 9.20 20.84
C PRO A 62 -1.96 8.84 20.17
N TYR A 63 -2.67 9.88 19.76
CA TYR A 63 -3.89 9.94 18.97
C TYR A 63 -4.35 8.62 18.32
N CYS A 64 -5.26 7.93 19.01
CA CYS A 64 -6.14 6.94 18.37
C CYS A 64 -7.33 7.72 17.80
N CYS A 65 -7.25 8.13 16.54
CA CYS A 65 -8.35 8.80 15.85
C CYS A 65 -9.39 7.76 15.40
N CYS A 66 -10.02 7.12 16.37
CA CYS A 66 -11.21 6.28 16.21
C CYS A 66 -12.14 6.54 17.40
N SER A 67 -12.49 7.80 17.62
CA SER A 67 -13.62 8.18 18.46
C SER A 67 -14.89 8.22 17.60
N SER A 68 -15.65 7.14 17.73
CA SER A 68 -17.13 7.09 17.71
C SER A 68 -17.85 8.09 16.79
N ARG A 69 -18.07 7.70 15.53
CA ARG A 69 -19.26 8.12 14.79
C ARG A 69 -20.02 6.86 14.40
N ARG A 70 -21.23 6.69 14.96
CA ARG A 70 -22.17 5.66 14.50
C ARG A 70 -22.63 6.06 13.11
N GLU A 71 -22.00 5.51 12.09
CA GLU A 71 -22.53 5.56 10.72
C GLU A 71 -23.39 4.32 10.51
N SER A 72 -24.70 4.54 10.42
CA SER A 72 -25.69 3.54 10.04
C SER A 72 -25.78 3.47 8.52
N SER A 73 -25.20 2.44 7.91
CA SER A 73 -25.61 1.89 6.61
C SER A 73 -24.74 0.68 6.25
N SER A 74 -25.30 -0.33 5.58
CA SER A 74 -24.56 -1.51 5.09
C SER A 74 -23.35 -1.14 4.20
N SER A 75 -23.35 0.04 3.59
CA SER A 75 -22.27 0.63 2.80
C SER A 75 -21.04 1.05 3.63
N SER A 76 -21.21 1.44 4.90
CA SER A 76 -20.12 1.97 5.73
C SER A 76 -19.19 0.86 6.25
N HIS A 77 -19.69 -0.37 6.44
CA HIS A 77 -18.87 -1.49 6.89
C HIS A 77 -17.82 -1.96 5.86
N SER A 78 -18.15 -1.88 4.56
CA SER A 78 -17.21 -2.17 3.46
C SER A 78 -16.05 -1.17 3.43
N LEU A 79 -16.36 0.11 3.60
CA LEU A 79 -15.37 1.19 3.63
C LEU A 79 -14.48 1.13 4.88
N VAL A 80 -15.01 0.69 6.02
CA VAL A 80 -14.23 0.45 7.25
C VAL A 80 -13.24 -0.70 7.04
N SER A 81 -13.65 -1.80 6.41
CA SER A 81 -12.78 -2.94 6.10
C SER A 81 -11.59 -2.58 5.20
N ILE A 82 -11.87 -1.82 4.14
CA ILE A 82 -10.87 -1.40 3.15
C ILE A 82 -9.92 -0.35 3.75
N ARG A 83 -10.46 0.63 4.49
CA ARG A 83 -9.65 1.67 5.12
C ARG A 83 -8.75 1.07 6.22
N SER A 84 -9.22 0.17 7.07
CA SER A 84 -8.44 -0.33 8.21
C SER A 84 -7.14 -1.04 7.82
N CYS A 85 -7.16 -1.90 6.79
CA CYS A 85 -5.97 -2.66 6.36
C CYS A 85 -4.90 -1.74 5.77
N VAL A 86 -5.26 -0.93 4.77
CA VAL A 86 -4.29 -0.04 4.12
C VAL A 86 -3.85 1.09 5.04
N THR A 87 -4.70 1.51 5.98
CA THR A 87 -4.29 2.48 7.02
C THR A 87 -3.13 1.93 7.85
N CYS A 88 -3.10 0.63 8.18
CA CYS A 88 -1.96 0.06 8.91
C CYS A 88 -0.66 0.11 8.10
N CYS A 89 -0.71 -0.11 6.79
CA CYS A 89 0.46 0.02 5.91
C CYS A 89 0.91 1.47 5.76
N ILE A 90 -0.03 2.40 5.62
CA ILE A 90 0.26 3.84 5.62
C ILE A 90 0.96 4.24 6.92
N LEU A 91 0.47 3.76 8.07
CA LEU A 91 1.10 4.02 9.37
C LEU A 91 2.51 3.40 9.47
N ALA A 92 2.73 2.20 8.93
CA ALA A 92 4.04 1.57 8.87
C ALA A 92 5.04 2.45 8.11
N PHE A 93 4.65 2.91 6.92
CA PHE A 93 5.50 3.76 6.10
C PHE A 93 5.67 5.16 6.68
N MET A 94 4.66 5.74 7.32
CA MET A 94 4.83 7.00 8.04
C MET A 94 5.87 6.87 9.15
N SER A 95 5.83 5.79 9.94
CA SER A 95 6.84 5.56 10.98
C SER A 95 8.25 5.33 10.41
N TRP A 96 8.33 4.80 9.18
CA TRP A 96 9.58 4.69 8.44
C TRP A 96 10.08 6.06 7.97
N THR A 97 9.24 6.88 7.31
CA THR A 97 9.64 8.22 6.83
C THR A 97 10.13 9.12 7.96
N ASP A 98 9.52 8.99 9.14
CA ASP A 98 9.87 9.78 10.33
C ASP A 98 11.24 9.41 10.88
N ARG A 99 11.80 8.27 10.48
CA ARG A 99 13.13 7.83 10.87
C ARG A 99 14.22 8.52 10.06
N TYR A 100 14.00 8.66 8.76
CA TYR A 100 15.00 9.18 7.80
C TYR A 100 14.89 10.68 7.57
N TYR A 101 13.67 11.25 7.59
CA TYR A 101 13.45 12.68 7.43
C TYR A 101 12.91 13.26 8.74
N LYS A 102 13.79 13.87 9.53
CA LYS A 102 13.47 14.48 10.82
C LYS A 102 13.01 15.91 10.68
N LYS A 103 13.59 16.63 9.73
CA LYS A 103 13.32 18.04 9.49
C LYS A 103 12.99 18.27 8.01
N LYS A 104 12.57 19.50 7.72
CA LYS A 104 12.22 19.91 6.35
C LYS A 104 13.47 19.94 5.46
N GLU A 105 14.59 20.33 6.04
CA GLU A 105 15.88 20.49 5.39
C GLU A 105 16.34 19.14 4.80
N ASP A 106 16.21 18.04 5.56
CA ASP A 106 16.51 16.68 5.09
C ASP A 106 15.79 16.33 3.78
N VAL A 107 14.57 16.82 3.57
CA VAL A 107 13.77 16.57 2.35
C VAL A 107 14.23 17.46 1.20
N LEU A 108 14.61 18.71 1.48
CA LEU A 108 15.04 19.66 0.46
C LEU A 108 16.44 19.35 -0.05
N GLU A 109 17.32 18.86 0.82
CA GLU A 109 18.71 18.53 0.51
C GLU A 109 18.85 17.17 -0.19
N ASP A 110 17.83 16.32 -0.14
CA ASP A 110 17.79 15.03 -0.82
C ASP A 110 17.66 15.19 -2.34
N LYS A 111 18.81 15.17 -3.01
CA LYS A 111 18.92 15.33 -4.46
C LYS A 111 18.23 14.21 -5.23
N GLU A 112 18.24 12.98 -4.71
CA GLU A 112 17.61 11.83 -5.36
C GLU A 112 16.09 11.99 -5.33
N LEU A 113 15.52 12.37 -4.19
CA LEU A 113 14.10 12.65 -4.04
C LEU A 113 13.63 13.80 -4.94
N GLN A 114 14.41 14.89 -5.03
CA GLN A 114 14.06 16.01 -5.90
C GLN A 114 14.16 15.63 -7.39
N ALA A 115 15.17 14.84 -7.77
CA ALA A 115 15.32 14.34 -9.14
C ALA A 115 14.14 13.43 -9.53
N PHE A 116 13.77 12.50 -8.66
CA PHE A 116 12.59 11.63 -8.83
C PHE A 116 11.30 12.44 -9.01
N ALA A 117 11.10 13.46 -8.17
CA ALA A 117 9.91 14.29 -8.25
C ALA A 117 9.83 15.05 -9.59
N LYS A 118 10.96 15.59 -10.05
CA LYS A 118 11.06 16.26 -11.35
C LYS A 118 10.80 15.29 -12.50
N GLU A 119 11.41 14.11 -12.48
CA GLU A 119 11.27 13.09 -13.52
C GLU A 119 9.80 12.67 -13.74
N ILE A 120 9.06 12.49 -12.65
CA ILE A 120 7.66 12.02 -12.71
C ILE A 120 6.68 13.12 -13.06
N SER A 121 7.02 14.36 -12.72
CA SER A 121 6.16 15.52 -12.94
C SER A 121 5.87 15.79 -14.42
N VAL A 122 4.98 16.76 -14.67
CA VAL A 122 4.66 17.25 -16.01
C VAL A 122 5.90 17.74 -16.77
N ASP A 123 6.88 18.28 -16.04
CA ASP A 123 8.11 18.84 -16.59
C ASP A 123 9.18 17.77 -16.88
N GLY A 124 8.92 16.52 -16.48
CA GLY A 124 9.78 15.38 -16.72
C GLY A 124 9.20 14.37 -17.70
N ASN A 125 9.75 13.16 -17.68
CA ASN A 125 9.36 12.08 -18.59
C ASN A 125 8.02 11.43 -18.18
N GLY A 126 7.69 11.40 -16.89
CA GLY A 126 6.49 10.75 -16.38
C GLY A 126 5.19 11.48 -16.72
N LYS A 127 5.25 12.79 -16.99
CA LYS A 127 4.14 13.64 -17.41
C LYS A 127 2.88 13.52 -16.53
N ILE A 128 3.01 13.19 -15.25
CA ILE A 128 1.85 13.01 -14.37
C ILE A 128 1.27 14.38 -14.00
N ARG A 129 0.05 14.62 -14.49
CA ARG A 129 -0.68 15.85 -14.18
C ARG A 129 -0.90 15.98 -12.66
N ARG A 130 -0.58 17.16 -12.11
CA ARG A 130 -0.73 17.51 -10.68
C ARG A 130 0.22 16.77 -9.74
N PHE A 131 1.19 16.02 -10.24
CA PHE A 131 2.31 15.55 -9.43
C PHE A 131 3.29 16.71 -9.19
N PRO A 132 3.78 16.93 -7.96
CA PRO A 132 4.66 18.06 -7.67
C PRO A 132 6.04 17.89 -8.32
N THR A 133 6.57 18.97 -8.87
CA THR A 133 7.92 19.02 -9.48
C THR A 133 9.06 18.98 -8.45
N SER A 134 8.75 19.30 -7.19
CA SER A 134 9.67 19.25 -6.05
C SER A 134 8.91 18.90 -4.76
N VAL A 135 9.58 18.20 -3.84
CA VAL A 135 9.02 17.83 -2.53
C VAL A 135 9.58 18.77 -1.48
N ARG A 136 8.70 19.55 -0.83
CA ARG A 136 9.10 20.67 0.03
C ARG A 136 8.91 20.42 1.53
N SER A 137 8.31 19.30 1.91
CA SER A 137 8.07 18.98 3.33
C SER A 137 7.90 17.47 3.55
N VAL A 138 8.18 17.03 4.77
CA VAL A 138 7.95 15.64 5.23
C VAL A 138 6.47 15.27 5.10
N MET A 139 5.56 16.21 5.37
CA MET A 139 4.11 15.96 5.23
C MET A 139 3.70 15.72 3.77
N GLN A 140 4.27 16.49 2.83
CA GLN A 140 4.05 16.27 1.40
C GLN A 140 4.60 14.90 0.97
N LEU A 141 5.81 14.55 1.42
CA LEU A 141 6.41 13.24 1.16
C LEU A 141 5.53 12.09 1.66
N ARG A 142 5.08 12.17 2.93
CA ARG A 142 4.14 11.20 3.50
C ARG A 142 2.87 11.08 2.68
N SER A 143 2.30 12.21 2.23
CA SER A 143 1.08 12.18 1.41
C SER A 143 1.32 11.53 0.06
N ILE A 144 2.48 11.75 -0.58
CA ILE A 144 2.84 11.15 -1.86
C ILE A 144 2.97 9.63 -1.69
N ILE A 145 3.78 9.17 -0.73
CA ILE A 145 3.99 7.75 -0.44
C ILE A 145 2.67 7.06 -0.08
N SER A 146 1.85 7.68 0.76
CA SER A 146 0.54 7.12 1.14
C SER A 146 -0.38 6.91 -0.07
N ARG A 147 -0.37 7.84 -1.04
CA ARG A 147 -1.14 7.69 -2.28
C ARG A 147 -0.59 6.60 -3.17
N PHE A 148 0.72 6.49 -3.31
CA PHE A 148 1.35 5.42 -4.07
C PHE A 148 1.00 4.05 -3.49
N LEU A 149 1.19 3.86 -2.18
CA LEU A 149 0.83 2.62 -1.50
C LEU A 149 -0.67 2.31 -1.62
N TRP A 150 -1.52 3.32 -1.51
CA TRP A 150 -2.96 3.14 -1.70
C TRP A 150 -3.29 2.66 -3.12
N ILE A 151 -2.65 3.22 -4.16
CA ILE A 151 -2.89 2.80 -5.55
C ILE A 151 -2.39 1.38 -5.78
N VAL A 152 -1.16 1.10 -5.36
CA VAL A 152 -0.46 -0.16 -5.65
C VAL A 152 -1.04 -1.33 -4.86
N ILE A 153 -1.44 -1.12 -3.60
CA ILE A 153 -1.96 -2.18 -2.74
C ILE A 153 -3.49 -2.12 -2.71
N GLY A 154 -4.03 -1.01 -2.21
CA GLY A 154 -5.46 -0.89 -1.93
C GLY A 154 -6.32 -0.92 -3.18
N ARG A 155 -6.05 -0.03 -4.14
CA ARG A 155 -6.84 0.09 -5.37
C ARG A 155 -6.66 -1.13 -6.25
N HIS A 156 -5.42 -1.58 -6.50
CA HIS A 156 -5.17 -2.79 -7.30
C HIS A 156 -5.92 -4.00 -6.73
N THR A 157 -5.79 -4.26 -5.43
CA THR A 157 -6.51 -5.37 -4.78
C THR A 157 -8.02 -5.26 -4.98
N ALA A 158 -8.58 -4.07 -4.77
CA ALA A 158 -10.02 -3.85 -4.86
C ALA A 158 -10.62 -4.10 -6.24
N VAL A 159 -9.83 -3.93 -7.32
CA VAL A 159 -10.31 -4.06 -8.69
C VAL A 159 -9.85 -5.33 -9.40
N ASN A 160 -8.74 -5.92 -8.95
CA ASN A 160 -8.12 -7.06 -9.62
C ASN A 160 -8.62 -8.41 -9.09
N TYR A 161 -8.57 -8.60 -7.78
CA TYR A 161 -8.89 -9.90 -7.19
C TYR A 161 -10.37 -10.29 -7.22
N PRO A 162 -11.33 -9.35 -7.26
CA PRO A 162 -12.73 -9.70 -7.52
C PRO A 162 -13.00 -10.16 -8.97
N LEU A 163 -12.05 -10.00 -9.91
CA LEU A 163 -12.27 -10.40 -11.31
C LEU A 163 -12.61 -11.88 -11.44
N THR A 164 -11.98 -12.75 -10.64
CA THR A 164 -12.24 -14.20 -10.65
C THR A 164 -13.63 -14.57 -10.18
N ASP A 165 -14.25 -13.76 -9.33
CA ASP A 165 -15.51 -14.13 -8.69
C ASP A 165 -16.71 -13.48 -9.39
N TYR A 166 -16.52 -12.25 -9.91
CA TYR A 166 -17.59 -11.47 -10.54
C TYR A 166 -17.49 -11.41 -12.06
N VAL A 167 -16.29 -11.37 -12.63
CA VAL A 167 -16.09 -11.11 -14.08
C VAL A 167 -15.86 -12.39 -14.88
N SER A 168 -15.43 -13.47 -14.21
CA SER A 168 -15.39 -14.81 -14.80
C SER A 168 -16.80 -15.33 -15.16
N TYR A 169 -17.84 -14.93 -14.42
CA TYR A 169 -19.22 -15.21 -14.82
C TYR A 169 -19.68 -14.18 -15.86
N VAL A 170 -19.43 -14.50 -17.13
CA VAL A 170 -19.59 -13.57 -18.27
C VAL A 170 -20.95 -12.88 -18.34
N PRO A 171 -22.11 -13.52 -18.08
CA PRO A 171 -23.39 -12.82 -18.10
C PRO A 171 -23.50 -11.69 -17.06
N ASN A 172 -22.77 -11.77 -15.94
CA ASN A 172 -22.76 -10.72 -14.92
C ASN A 172 -21.92 -9.50 -15.32
N ALA A 173 -20.84 -9.70 -16.09
CA ALA A 173 -19.98 -8.62 -16.54
C ALA A 173 -19.41 -8.91 -17.94
N PRO A 174 -20.22 -8.85 -19.01
CA PRO A 174 -19.75 -9.14 -20.35
C PRO A 174 -18.83 -8.04 -20.84
N THR A 175 -17.65 -8.39 -21.35
CA THR A 175 -16.70 -7.41 -21.93
C THR A 175 -17.18 -6.84 -23.26
N LYS A 176 -18.11 -7.52 -23.93
CA LYS A 176 -18.70 -7.13 -25.22
C LYS A 176 -20.18 -7.49 -25.25
N LEU A 177 -20.97 -6.69 -25.94
CA LEU A 177 -22.35 -7.00 -26.30
C LEU A 177 -22.48 -7.01 -27.81
N TYR A 178 -23.29 -7.93 -28.32
CA TYR A 178 -23.52 -8.13 -29.74
C TYR A 178 -24.90 -7.59 -30.12
N ASN A 179 -24.99 -6.95 -31.27
CA ASN A 179 -26.28 -6.63 -31.89
C ASN A 179 -26.60 -7.71 -32.92
N ASP A 180 -27.12 -8.84 -32.44
CA ASP A 180 -27.47 -9.98 -33.29
C ASP A 180 -28.83 -9.72 -33.97
N SER A 181 -28.89 -9.87 -35.29
CA SER A 181 -30.11 -9.63 -36.07
C SER A 181 -31.25 -10.60 -35.73
N ARG A 182 -30.95 -11.72 -35.06
CA ARG A 182 -31.94 -12.68 -34.55
C ARG A 182 -32.50 -12.26 -33.19
N ALA A 183 -31.87 -11.31 -32.50
CA ALA A 183 -32.41 -10.74 -31.27
C ALA A 183 -33.56 -9.77 -31.62
N PRO A 184 -34.67 -9.77 -30.86
CA PRO A 184 -35.70 -8.77 -31.07
C PRO A 184 -35.13 -7.37 -30.80
N ALA A 185 -35.45 -6.40 -31.65
CA ALA A 185 -34.89 -5.05 -31.54
C ALA A 185 -35.35 -4.28 -30.29
N ASP A 186 -36.46 -4.69 -29.68
CA ASP A 186 -37.15 -3.99 -28.58
C ASP A 186 -36.76 -4.50 -27.18
N ARG A 187 -36.02 -5.62 -27.06
CA ARG A 187 -35.72 -6.25 -25.78
C ARG A 187 -34.38 -6.96 -25.77
N PHE A 188 -33.83 -7.14 -24.58
CA PHE A 188 -32.62 -7.92 -24.39
C PHE A 188 -32.87 -9.41 -24.72
N SER A 189 -31.91 -10.01 -25.42
CA SER A 189 -31.84 -11.45 -25.71
C SER A 189 -30.50 -12.02 -25.28
N LEU A 190 -30.47 -13.33 -24.97
CA LEU A 190 -29.22 -14.06 -24.75
C LEU A 190 -28.28 -13.99 -25.95
N LEU A 191 -28.81 -13.77 -27.15
CA LEU A 191 -28.02 -13.58 -28.38
C LEU A 191 -27.20 -12.29 -28.37
N ASN A 192 -27.51 -11.33 -27.49
CA ASN A 192 -26.71 -10.13 -27.30
C ASN A 192 -25.48 -10.37 -26.40
N LEU A 193 -25.40 -11.51 -25.70
CA LEU A 193 -24.23 -11.86 -24.88
C LEU A 193 -23.10 -12.42 -25.74
N PRO A 194 -21.85 -12.43 -25.21
CA PRO A 194 -20.73 -13.01 -25.93
C PRO A 194 -20.92 -14.47 -26.33
N LEU A 195 -20.46 -14.79 -27.54
CA LEU A 195 -20.30 -16.17 -27.99
C LEU A 195 -19.40 -16.95 -27.03
N ARG A 196 -19.53 -18.28 -27.06
CA ARG A 196 -18.78 -19.19 -26.18
C ARG A 196 -17.27 -18.94 -26.20
N THR A 197 -16.68 -18.77 -27.37
CA THR A 197 -15.22 -18.58 -27.53
C THR A 197 -14.72 -17.27 -26.91
N VAL A 198 -15.50 -16.20 -27.03
CA VAL A 198 -15.19 -14.89 -26.42
C VAL A 198 -15.39 -14.95 -24.91
N SER A 199 -16.45 -15.65 -24.47
CA SER A 199 -16.70 -15.91 -23.06
C SER A 199 -15.54 -16.70 -22.43
N GLU A 200 -15.09 -17.76 -23.09
CA GLU A 200 -13.95 -18.57 -22.66
C GLU A 200 -12.67 -17.75 -22.55
N THR A 201 -12.39 -16.90 -23.55
CA THR A 201 -11.23 -16.00 -23.52
C THR A 201 -11.30 -15.04 -22.34
N GLN A 202 -12.48 -14.46 -22.06
CA GLN A 202 -12.71 -13.60 -20.90
C GLN A 202 -12.49 -14.36 -19.58
N CYS A 203 -13.02 -15.57 -19.45
CA CYS A 203 -12.83 -16.41 -18.26
C CYS A 203 -11.35 -16.73 -18.04
N ALA A 204 -10.64 -17.15 -19.09
CA ALA A 204 -9.22 -17.47 -19.01
C ALA A 204 -8.39 -16.24 -18.60
N PHE A 205 -8.66 -15.09 -19.22
CA PHE A 205 -7.97 -13.83 -18.92
C PHE A 205 -8.20 -13.37 -17.47
N THR A 206 -9.46 -13.32 -17.03
CA THR A 206 -9.82 -12.90 -15.66
C THR A 206 -9.29 -13.86 -14.59
N SER A 207 -9.26 -15.16 -14.88
CA SER A 207 -8.67 -16.16 -14.00
C SER A 207 -7.15 -15.98 -13.87
N SER A 208 -6.45 -15.74 -14.97
CA SER A 208 -5.00 -15.48 -14.96
C SER A 208 -4.64 -14.24 -14.15
N LEU A 209 -5.44 -13.17 -14.24
CA LEU A 209 -5.19 -11.93 -13.48
C LEU A 209 -5.56 -12.04 -12.00
N GLY A 210 -6.68 -12.68 -11.64
CA GLY A 210 -7.21 -12.61 -10.27
C GLY A 210 -6.76 -13.73 -9.33
N THR A 211 -6.06 -14.76 -9.82
CA THR A 211 -5.66 -15.91 -8.99
C THR A 211 -4.25 -15.77 -8.42
N PHE A 212 -3.30 -15.24 -9.19
CA PHE A 212 -1.89 -15.22 -8.80
C PHE A 212 -1.58 -14.20 -7.69
N ARG A 213 -0.88 -14.68 -6.65
CA ARG A 213 -0.37 -13.91 -5.51
C ARG A 213 0.97 -14.49 -5.10
N TYR A 214 2.05 -13.76 -5.34
CA TYR A 214 3.40 -14.26 -5.10
C TYR A 214 3.82 -14.13 -3.62
N ASP A 215 3.46 -13.01 -3.00
CA ASP A 215 3.90 -12.63 -1.66
C ASP A 215 2.74 -12.15 -0.79
N ARG A 216 3.05 -11.80 0.46
CA ARG A 216 2.13 -11.21 1.42
C ARG A 216 2.60 -9.84 1.86
N LEU A 217 1.65 -8.96 2.13
CA LEU A 217 1.93 -7.59 2.50
C LEU A 217 2.82 -7.49 3.74
N LEU A 218 3.96 -6.81 3.60
CA LEU A 218 5.03 -6.60 4.59
C LEU A 218 5.82 -7.87 5.01
N ASP A 219 5.81 -8.94 4.21
CA ASP A 219 6.54 -10.19 4.49
C ASP A 219 8.06 -10.15 4.20
N TYR A 220 8.60 -8.98 3.91
CA TYR A 220 10.00 -8.80 3.47
C TYR A 220 10.94 -8.25 4.55
N ALA A 221 10.54 -8.26 5.82
CA ALA A 221 11.34 -7.68 6.90
C ALA A 221 12.75 -8.31 7.00
N SER A 222 12.90 -9.61 6.73
CA SER A 222 14.18 -10.33 6.76
C SER A 222 15.19 -9.82 5.74
N PHE A 223 14.75 -9.23 4.63
CA PHE A 223 15.62 -8.72 3.57
C PHE A 223 16.14 -7.31 3.84
N LEU A 224 15.62 -6.61 4.86
CA LEU A 224 16.07 -5.27 5.22
C LEU A 224 17.35 -5.33 6.04
N GLU A 225 18.42 -4.68 5.58
CA GLU A 225 19.70 -4.58 6.30
C GLU A 225 19.57 -3.74 7.58
N ASP A 226 18.89 -2.58 7.50
CA ASP A 226 18.70 -1.71 8.66
C ASP A 226 17.79 -2.36 9.71
N ARG A 227 18.37 -2.62 10.89
CA ARG A 227 17.68 -3.16 12.06
C ARG A 227 16.50 -2.29 12.52
N ALA A 228 16.58 -0.97 12.37
CA ALA A 228 15.48 -0.08 12.71
C ALA A 228 14.31 -0.23 11.73
N ALA A 229 14.56 -0.17 10.42
CA ALA A 229 13.55 -0.44 9.39
C ALA A 229 12.93 -1.83 9.54
N ARG A 230 13.76 -2.86 9.76
CA ARG A 230 13.31 -4.24 9.98
C ARG A 230 12.31 -4.34 11.13
N ARG A 231 12.59 -3.68 12.26
CA ARG A 231 11.66 -3.66 13.41
C ARG A 231 10.33 -2.98 13.08
N VAL A 232 10.35 -1.90 12.30
CA VAL A 232 9.13 -1.20 11.88
C VAL A 232 8.28 -2.10 10.99
N VAL A 233 8.88 -2.70 9.94
CA VAL A 233 8.14 -3.57 9.01
C VAL A 233 7.61 -4.80 9.75
N TYR A 234 8.45 -5.50 10.51
CA TYR A 234 8.04 -6.69 11.26
C TYR A 234 6.92 -6.40 12.26
N ARG A 235 7.01 -5.31 13.03
CA ARG A 235 5.95 -4.91 13.96
C ARG A 235 4.61 -4.69 13.25
N ASN A 236 4.62 -4.06 12.08
CA ASN A 236 3.40 -3.83 11.33
C ASN A 236 2.89 -5.10 10.64
N PHE A 237 3.78 -5.98 10.20
CA PHE A 237 3.43 -7.33 9.74
C PHE A 237 2.71 -8.12 10.84
N CYS A 238 3.26 -8.18 12.06
CA CYS A 238 2.58 -8.81 13.21
C CYS A 238 1.22 -8.17 13.46
N ARG A 239 1.13 -6.83 13.49
CA ARG A 239 -0.14 -6.11 13.65
C ARG A 239 -1.19 -6.48 12.60
N LEU A 240 -0.79 -6.62 11.34
CA LEU A 240 -1.70 -7.04 10.26
C LEU A 240 -2.25 -8.44 10.53
N ASN A 241 -1.37 -9.41 10.84
CA ASN A 241 -1.76 -10.81 11.01
C ASN A 241 -2.49 -11.08 12.35
N GLU A 242 -2.09 -10.43 13.43
CA GLU A 242 -2.62 -10.72 14.78
C GLU A 242 -3.86 -9.90 15.12
N LEU A 243 -3.99 -8.68 14.58
CA LEU A 243 -5.10 -7.78 14.90
C LEU A 243 -6.06 -7.58 13.73
N VAL A 244 -5.53 -7.28 12.54
CA VAL A 244 -6.37 -6.88 11.42
C VAL A 244 -7.03 -8.07 10.73
N GLU A 245 -6.29 -9.16 10.47
CA GLU A 245 -6.84 -10.36 9.85
C GLU A 245 -8.01 -10.97 10.66
N PRO A 246 -7.88 -11.22 11.98
CA PRO A 246 -8.99 -11.77 12.77
C PRO A 246 -10.20 -10.82 12.82
N LEU A 247 -9.95 -9.51 12.85
CA LEU A 247 -11.01 -8.50 12.79
C LEU A 247 -11.77 -8.58 11.47
N LEU A 248 -11.07 -8.64 10.34
CA LEU A 248 -11.69 -8.72 9.02
C LEU A 248 -12.44 -10.04 8.80
N ILE A 249 -11.90 -11.16 9.30
CA ILE A 249 -12.60 -12.45 9.29
C ILE A 249 -13.90 -12.35 10.10
N ARG A 250 -13.87 -11.74 11.30
CA ARG A 250 -15.06 -11.54 12.14
C ARG A 250 -16.09 -10.65 11.44
N ILE A 251 -15.66 -9.59 10.76
CA ILE A 251 -16.54 -8.71 9.97
C ILE A 251 -17.19 -9.50 8.82
N ASN A 252 -16.42 -10.29 8.07
CA ASN A 252 -16.94 -11.11 6.99
C ASN A 252 -17.94 -12.18 7.48
N ASN A 253 -17.65 -12.82 8.62
CA ASN A 253 -18.58 -13.76 9.25
C ASN A 253 -19.89 -13.08 9.68
N ARG A 254 -19.84 -11.83 10.16
CA ARG A 254 -21.03 -11.06 10.48
C ARG A 254 -21.83 -10.72 9.23
N ARG A 255 -21.17 -10.23 8.18
CA ARG A 255 -21.82 -9.94 6.88
C ARG A 255 -22.59 -11.16 6.37
N LEU A 256 -21.97 -12.34 6.42
CA LEU A 256 -22.61 -13.58 6.00
C LEU A 256 -23.86 -13.90 6.84
N LYS A 257 -23.79 -13.74 8.17
CA LYS A 257 -24.94 -13.93 9.07
C LYS A 257 -26.08 -12.95 8.79
N ASP A 258 -25.73 -11.74 8.38
CA ASP A 258 -26.69 -10.68 8.03
C ASP A 258 -27.25 -10.85 6.60
N GLY A 259 -26.91 -11.94 5.88
CA GLY A 259 -27.37 -12.21 4.52
C GLY A 259 -26.62 -11.44 3.44
N HIS A 260 -25.45 -10.87 3.76
CA HIS A 260 -24.59 -10.15 2.81
C HIS A 260 -23.40 -11.00 2.35
N LEU A 261 -22.92 -10.74 1.13
CA LEU A 261 -21.68 -11.34 0.63
C LEU A 261 -20.47 -10.89 1.47
N ALA A 262 -19.60 -11.85 1.77
CA ALA A 262 -18.29 -11.60 2.35
C ALA A 262 -17.39 -10.84 1.36
N TYR A 263 -16.48 -10.03 1.88
CA TYR A 263 -15.48 -9.30 1.10
C TYR A 263 -14.07 -9.69 1.56
N PRO A 264 -13.53 -10.84 1.08
CA PRO A 264 -12.30 -11.43 1.61
C PRO A 264 -11.02 -10.82 1.04
N TYR A 265 -11.10 -10.02 -0.03
CA TYR A 265 -9.94 -9.58 -0.81
C TYR A 265 -8.93 -8.72 -0.02
N PHE A 266 -9.36 -8.09 1.07
CA PHE A 266 -8.50 -7.27 1.94
C PHE A 266 -7.98 -8.00 3.17
N ILE A 267 -8.25 -9.30 3.32
CA ILE A 267 -7.65 -10.08 4.40
C ILE A 267 -6.12 -10.10 4.17
N PRO A 268 -5.30 -9.71 5.16
CA PRO A 268 -3.84 -9.58 5.04
C PRO A 268 -3.12 -10.75 4.35
N ARG A 269 -3.50 -11.99 4.66
CA ARG A 269 -2.98 -13.18 3.97
C ARG A 269 -3.10 -13.15 2.44
N TRP A 270 -4.09 -12.45 1.89
CA TRP A 270 -4.37 -12.38 0.45
C TRP A 270 -3.89 -11.10 -0.22
N LEU A 271 -3.29 -10.18 0.55
CA LEU A 271 -2.80 -8.90 0.03
C LEU A 271 -1.33 -9.04 -0.39
N PRO A 272 -0.97 -8.78 -1.65
CA PRO A 272 0.43 -8.75 -2.10
C PRO A 272 1.12 -7.43 -1.69
N ASN A 273 2.45 -7.38 -1.81
CA ASN A 273 3.23 -6.14 -1.64
C ASN A 273 3.05 -5.15 -2.81
N GLY A 274 2.57 -5.60 -3.97
CA GLY A 274 2.34 -4.75 -5.13
C GLY A 274 1.58 -5.40 -6.28
N ILE A 275 1.62 -4.76 -7.44
CA ILE A 275 0.96 -5.22 -8.68
C ILE A 275 1.79 -6.35 -9.30
N GLN A 276 1.21 -7.56 -9.39
CA GLN A 276 1.91 -8.80 -9.80
C GLN A 276 1.26 -9.48 -11.02
N THR A 277 0.34 -8.80 -11.68
CA THR A 277 -0.60 -9.33 -12.68
C THR A 277 -0.54 -8.53 -13.95
#